data_AF-A0A2D8AIP1-F1
#
_entry.id   AF-A0A2D8AIP1-F1
#
_cell.length_a   1.000
_cell.length_b   1.000
_cell.length_c   1.000
_cell.angle_alpha   90.00
_cell.angle_beta   90.00
_cell.angle_gamma   90.00
#
_symmetry.space_group_name_H-M   'P 1'
#
loop_
_entity.id
_entity.type
_entity.pdbx_description
1 polymer ?
#
loop_
_entity_poly.entity_id
_entity_poly.type
_entity_poly.pdbx_seq_one_letter_code
_entity_poly.pdbx_strand_id
1 'polypeptide(L)'
;VKLGRAKNCRLILDPAPAQRLSSTIFKNISLITPNTSEAAALTGFSVTDFGQARKAADKLQELGCERIILTLGEAGALVQTKGVCTQIEAPRVATLDTTAAGDCFNGALATALVTGAELTEAVEFACQAAAMSTTKRGAQSSMPRRDEILLSI
;
A
#
# COMPACT_ATOMS: atom_id res chain seq x y z
N VAL A 1 -8.14 11.49 -10.84
CA VAL A 1 -6.86 11.54 -11.58
C VAL A 1 -6.65 12.82 -12.38
N LYS A 2 -7.43 13.11 -13.44
CA LYS A 2 -7.22 14.29 -14.32
C LYS A 2 -7.10 15.63 -13.57
N LEU A 3 -8.04 15.92 -12.66
CA LEU A 3 -8.01 17.15 -11.88
C LEU A 3 -6.78 17.25 -10.97
N GLY A 4 -6.45 16.18 -10.25
CA GLY A 4 -5.26 16.15 -9.39
C GLY A 4 -3.96 16.35 -10.17
N ARG A 5 -3.84 15.75 -11.36
CA ARG A 5 -2.72 15.98 -12.29
C ARG A 5 -2.65 17.45 -12.73
N ALA A 6 -3.77 18.03 -13.15
CA ALA A 6 -3.84 19.44 -13.56
C ALA A 6 -3.49 20.42 -12.43
N LYS A 7 -3.55 19.98 -11.17
CA LYS A 7 -3.17 20.74 -9.97
C LYS A 7 -1.83 20.32 -9.38
N ASN A 8 -1.05 19.48 -10.07
CA ASN A 8 0.25 18.96 -9.60
C ASN A 8 0.18 18.23 -8.25
N CYS A 9 -0.96 17.61 -7.92
CA CYS A 9 -1.09 16.79 -6.72
C CYS A 9 -0.34 15.46 -6.88
N ARG A 10 0.28 14.99 -5.79
CA ARG A 10 0.70 13.59 -5.66
C ARG A 10 -0.55 12.71 -5.55
N LEU A 11 -0.63 11.65 -6.34
CA LEU A 11 -1.79 10.77 -6.38
C LEU A 11 -1.41 9.37 -5.91
N ILE A 12 -1.95 8.95 -4.77
CA ILE A 12 -1.89 7.57 -4.27
C ILE A 12 -3.20 6.90 -4.68
N LEU A 13 -3.11 5.73 -5.31
CA LEU A 13 -4.28 4.93 -5.68
C LEU A 13 -4.28 3.63 -4.88
N ASP A 14 -5.28 3.49 -4.02
CA ASP A 14 -5.72 2.20 -3.53
C ASP A 14 -6.72 1.61 -4.55
N PRO A 15 -6.38 0.53 -5.28
CA PRO A 15 -7.22 -0.01 -6.34
C PRO A 15 -8.31 -0.96 -5.82
N ALA A 16 -8.71 -0.84 -4.55
CA ALA A 16 -9.79 -1.59 -3.94
C ALA A 16 -11.19 -1.08 -4.37
N PRO A 17 -12.20 -1.97 -4.50
CA PRO A 17 -12.07 -3.42 -4.58
C PRO A 17 -11.45 -3.85 -5.93
N ALA A 18 -10.94 -5.09 -5.97
CA ALA A 18 -10.29 -5.66 -7.14
C ALA A 18 -11.11 -5.48 -8.44
N GLN A 19 -10.56 -4.68 -9.36
CA GLN A 19 -11.18 -4.39 -10.65
C GLN A 19 -10.12 -4.15 -11.72
N ARG A 20 -10.52 -4.28 -12.99
CA ARG A 20 -9.67 -3.86 -14.12
C ARG A 20 -9.68 -2.34 -14.22
N LEU A 21 -8.50 -1.77 -14.42
CA LEU A 21 -8.32 -0.33 -14.61
C LEU A 21 -7.76 -0.04 -16.00
N SER A 22 -8.12 1.11 -16.56
CA SER A 22 -7.52 1.58 -17.81
C SER A 22 -6.03 1.81 -17.62
N SER A 23 -5.21 1.37 -18.58
CA SER A 23 -3.77 1.58 -18.56
C SER A 23 -3.36 3.06 -18.48
N THR A 24 -4.25 3.97 -18.89
CA THR A 24 -4.04 5.42 -18.78
C THR A 24 -3.96 5.91 -17.33
N ILE A 25 -4.56 5.19 -16.38
CA ILE A 25 -4.52 5.56 -14.96
C ILE A 25 -3.12 5.39 -14.40
N PHE A 26 -2.46 4.26 -14.69
CA PHE A 26 -1.15 3.91 -14.11
C PHE A 26 -0.06 4.94 -14.42
N LYS A 27 -0.05 5.48 -15.65
CA LYS A 27 0.89 6.54 -16.06
C LYS A 27 0.65 7.90 -15.40
N ASN A 28 -0.48 8.07 -14.72
CA ASN A 28 -0.94 9.35 -14.18
C ASN A 28 -1.09 9.34 -12.66
N ILE A 29 -0.63 8.30 -11.97
CA ILE A 29 -0.59 8.23 -10.51
C ILE A 29 0.86 8.25 -10.03
N SER A 30 1.07 8.69 -8.79
CA SER A 30 2.38 8.78 -8.17
C SER A 30 2.77 7.48 -7.45
N LEU A 31 1.79 6.71 -7.01
CA LEU A 31 1.95 5.50 -6.20
C LEU A 31 0.67 4.67 -6.27
N ILE A 32 0.79 3.34 -6.29
CA ILE A 32 -0.34 2.41 -6.18
C ILE A 32 -0.11 1.43 -5.04
N THR A 33 -1.17 1.05 -4.33
CA THR A 33 -1.12 0.25 -3.09
C THR A 33 -1.99 -1.03 -3.14
N PRO A 34 -1.90 -1.90 -4.17
CA PRO A 34 -2.75 -3.07 -4.26
C PRO A 34 -2.43 -4.11 -3.17
N ASN A 35 -3.43 -4.86 -2.73
CA ASN A 35 -3.20 -6.16 -2.10
C ASN A 35 -2.99 -7.28 -3.15
N THR A 36 -2.78 -8.52 -2.71
CA THR A 36 -2.53 -9.67 -3.60
C THR A 36 -3.68 -9.96 -4.57
N SER A 37 -4.93 -9.78 -4.14
CA SER A 37 -6.12 -10.03 -4.96
C SER A 37 -6.35 -8.93 -5.99
N GLU A 38 -6.12 -7.67 -5.62
CA GLU A 38 -6.15 -6.53 -6.55
C GLU A 38 -5.01 -6.61 -7.55
N ALA A 39 -3.79 -6.92 -7.09
CA ALA A 39 -2.65 -7.12 -7.97
C ALA A 39 -2.97 -8.22 -9.00
N ALA A 40 -3.55 -9.34 -8.57
CA ALA A 40 -3.97 -10.40 -9.49
C ALA A 40 -5.01 -9.95 -10.51
N ALA A 41 -6.00 -9.14 -10.10
CA ALA A 41 -6.99 -8.59 -11.01
C ALA A 41 -6.40 -7.60 -12.03
N LEU A 42 -5.38 -6.84 -11.64
CA LEU A 42 -4.71 -5.84 -12.48
C LEU A 42 -3.70 -6.48 -13.45
N THR A 43 -3.01 -7.55 -13.03
CA THR A 43 -1.92 -8.17 -13.82
C THR A 43 -2.35 -9.43 -14.58
N GLY A 44 -3.45 -10.06 -14.16
CA GLY A 44 -4.03 -11.24 -14.82
C GLY A 44 -3.44 -12.57 -14.37
N PHE A 45 -2.70 -12.62 -13.26
CA PHE A 45 -2.19 -13.87 -12.67
C PHE A 45 -2.22 -13.83 -11.14
N SER A 46 -2.31 -14.99 -10.50
CA SER A 46 -2.36 -15.13 -9.05
C SER A 46 -1.09 -14.65 -8.35
N VAL A 47 -1.25 -14.12 -7.14
CA VAL A 47 -0.16 -13.65 -6.27
C VAL A 47 -0.26 -14.38 -4.92
N THR A 48 0.50 -15.47 -4.78
CA THR A 48 0.46 -16.37 -3.61
C THR A 48 1.77 -16.38 -2.82
N ASP A 49 2.83 -15.82 -3.37
CA ASP A 49 4.15 -15.77 -2.75
C ASP A 49 4.89 -14.48 -3.14
N PHE A 50 6.04 -14.23 -2.50
CA PHE A 50 6.84 -13.04 -2.74
C PHE A 50 7.38 -12.95 -4.18
N GLY A 51 7.74 -14.08 -4.80
CA GLY A 51 8.23 -14.10 -6.18
C GLY A 51 7.14 -13.70 -7.17
N GLN A 52 5.91 -14.14 -6.95
CA GLN A 52 4.74 -13.72 -7.73
C GLN A 52 4.36 -12.27 -7.45
N ALA A 53 4.49 -11.80 -6.20
CA ALA A 53 4.28 -10.40 -5.86
C ALA A 53 5.26 -9.50 -6.59
N ARG A 54 6.54 -9.90 -6.69
CA ARG A 54 7.54 -9.17 -7.48
C ARG A 54 7.16 -9.15 -8.97
N LYS A 55 6.80 -10.29 -9.55
CA LYS A 55 6.33 -10.34 -10.95
C LYS A 55 5.13 -9.42 -11.18
N ALA A 56 4.20 -9.35 -10.23
CA ALA A 56 3.04 -8.48 -10.33
C ALA A 56 3.43 -7.00 -10.29
N ALA A 57 4.35 -6.63 -9.40
CA ALA A 57 4.88 -5.29 -9.32
C ALA A 57 5.72 -4.89 -10.57
N ASP A 58 6.50 -5.81 -11.13
CA ASP A 58 7.17 -5.63 -12.44
C ASP A 58 6.14 -5.36 -13.55
N LYS A 59 5.05 -6.14 -13.59
CA LYS A 59 3.98 -5.92 -14.58
C LYS A 59 3.30 -4.56 -14.42
N LEU A 60 3.09 -4.11 -13.19
CA LEU A 60 2.53 -2.78 -12.91
C LEU A 60 3.49 -1.66 -13.34
N GLN A 61 4.81 -1.87 -13.22
CA GLN A 61 5.79 -0.94 -13.80
C GLN A 61 5.72 -0.88 -15.33
N GLU A 62 5.60 -2.02 -16.02
CA GLU A 62 5.39 -2.05 -17.48
C GLU A 62 4.14 -1.29 -17.92
N LEU A 63 3.09 -1.34 -17.09
CA LEU A 63 1.84 -0.60 -17.33
C LEU A 63 1.97 0.92 -17.08
N GLY A 64 3.06 1.34 -16.43
CA GLY A 64 3.44 2.75 -16.26
C GLY A 64 3.42 3.26 -14.82
N CYS A 65 3.21 2.41 -13.82
CA CYS A 65 3.31 2.81 -12.41
C CYS A 65 4.78 3.08 -12.03
N GLU A 66 5.08 4.28 -11.53
CA GLU A 66 6.44 4.62 -11.10
C GLU A 66 6.83 3.96 -9.76
N ARG A 67 5.86 3.92 -8.83
CA ARG A 67 6.02 3.36 -7.49
C ARG A 67 4.86 2.43 -7.18
N ILE A 68 5.18 1.27 -6.62
CA ILE A 68 4.24 0.24 -6.23
C ILE A 68 4.53 -0.15 -4.78
N ILE A 69 3.49 -0.25 -3.97
CA ILE A 69 3.52 -0.91 -2.68
C ILE A 69 2.48 -2.04 -2.75
N LEU A 70 2.91 -3.29 -2.80
CA LEU A 70 1.99 -4.42 -2.80
C LEU A 70 1.87 -4.94 -1.36
N THR A 71 0.70 -4.81 -0.72
CA THR A 71 0.50 -5.27 0.65
C THR A 71 0.31 -6.80 0.68
N LEU A 72 1.04 -7.46 1.58
CA LEU A 72 1.14 -8.92 1.69
C LEU A 72 0.52 -9.46 2.99
N GLY A 73 -0.39 -8.70 3.60
CA GLY A 73 -1.00 -9.06 4.89
C GLY A 73 0.04 -9.12 6.01
N GLU A 74 0.08 -10.22 6.76
CA GLU A 74 1.02 -10.42 7.87
C GLU A 74 2.50 -10.45 7.43
N ALA A 75 2.79 -10.69 6.15
CA ALA A 75 4.14 -10.64 5.61
C ALA A 75 4.64 -9.21 5.32
N GLY A 76 3.79 -8.20 5.55
CA GLY A 76 4.11 -6.78 5.37
C GLY A 76 3.83 -6.27 3.97
N ALA A 77 4.82 -5.69 3.31
CA ALA A 77 4.65 -5.08 2.00
C ALA A 77 5.88 -5.24 1.10
N LEU A 78 5.65 -5.37 -0.20
CA LEU A 78 6.68 -5.25 -1.23
C LEU A 78 6.67 -3.81 -1.76
N VAL A 79 7.80 -3.12 -1.66
CA VAL A 79 8.01 -1.78 -2.21
C VAL A 79 8.84 -1.89 -3.48
N GLN A 80 8.34 -1.32 -4.58
CA GLN A 80 9.04 -1.28 -5.85
C GLN A 80 9.07 0.14 -6.41
N THR A 81 10.30 0.68 -6.55
CA THR A 81 10.55 2.01 -7.09
C THR A 81 11.88 2.03 -7.83
N LYS A 82 11.92 2.70 -8.99
CA LYS A 82 13.16 2.86 -9.80
C LYS A 82 13.90 1.53 -10.06
N GLY A 83 13.14 0.45 -10.31
CA GLY A 83 13.65 -0.90 -10.52
C GLY A 83 14.09 -1.66 -9.26
N VAL A 84 14.24 -0.99 -8.11
CA VAL A 84 14.63 -1.62 -6.84
C VAL A 84 13.42 -2.28 -6.20
N CYS A 85 13.61 -3.49 -5.66
CA CYS A 85 12.65 -4.19 -4.81
C CYS A 85 13.10 -4.13 -3.36
N THR A 86 12.18 -3.88 -2.44
CA THR A 86 12.43 -4.04 -1.01
C THR A 86 11.23 -4.70 -0.36
N GLN A 87 11.46 -5.69 0.50
CA GLN A 87 10.42 -6.23 1.37
C GLN A 87 10.48 -5.51 2.71
N ILE A 88 9.32 -5.08 3.19
CA ILE A 88 9.14 -4.51 4.52
C ILE A 88 8.29 -5.49 5.31
N GLU A 89 8.78 -5.92 6.47
CA GLU A 89 8.06 -6.85 7.35
C GLU A 89 7.00 -6.10 8.15
N ALA A 90 5.82 -6.71 8.33
CA ALA A 90 4.84 -6.19 9.28
C ALA A 90 5.18 -6.62 10.71
N PRO A 91 4.88 -5.79 11.72
CA PRO A 91 4.94 -6.22 13.11
C PRO A 91 4.05 -7.42 13.38
N ARG A 92 4.57 -8.41 14.13
CA ARG A 92 3.79 -9.55 14.58
C ARG A 92 2.88 -9.12 15.73
N VAL A 93 1.57 -9.29 15.55
CA VAL A 93 0.54 -8.94 16.53
C VAL A 93 -0.49 -10.06 16.63
N ALA A 94 -1.22 -10.09 17.75
CA ALA A 94 -2.38 -10.97 17.90
C ALA A 94 -3.58 -10.34 17.17
N THR A 95 -3.77 -10.73 15.91
CA THR A 95 -4.87 -10.24 15.06
C THR A 95 -6.23 -10.68 15.61
N LEU A 96 -7.14 -9.74 15.78
CA LEU A 96 -8.53 -9.93 16.21
C LEU A 96 -9.53 -9.72 15.06
N ASP A 97 -9.32 -8.69 14.24
CA ASP A 97 -10.20 -8.29 13.13
C ASP A 97 -9.39 -7.51 12.10
N THR A 98 -9.35 -7.95 10.84
CA THR A 98 -8.56 -7.29 9.79
C THR A 98 -9.36 -6.23 9.01
N THR A 99 -10.61 -5.97 9.40
CA THR A 99 -11.47 -4.98 8.76
C THR A 99 -10.77 -3.61 8.75
N ALA A 100 -10.69 -2.99 7.57
CA ALA A 100 -10.07 -1.69 7.33
C ALA A 100 -8.55 -1.59 7.59
N ALA A 101 -7.82 -2.72 7.73
CA ALA A 101 -6.36 -2.69 7.86
C ALA A 101 -5.67 -2.02 6.65
N GLY A 102 -6.20 -2.23 5.44
CA GLY A 102 -5.74 -1.56 4.21
C GLY A 102 -6.03 -0.06 4.21
N ASP A 103 -7.21 0.36 4.70
CA ASP A 103 -7.54 1.78 4.84
C ASP A 103 -6.61 2.46 5.86
N CYS A 104 -6.32 1.77 6.97
CA CYS A 104 -5.38 2.23 7.98
C CYS A 104 -3.97 2.40 7.40
N PHE A 105 -3.51 1.39 6.66
CA PHE A 105 -2.24 1.42 5.95
C PHE A 105 -2.16 2.64 5.02
N ASN A 106 -3.15 2.84 4.15
CA ASN A 106 -3.15 3.93 3.17
C ASN A 106 -3.21 5.31 3.83
N GLY A 107 -4.00 5.47 4.89
CA GLY A 107 -4.07 6.72 5.65
C GLY A 107 -2.75 7.05 6.37
N ALA A 108 -2.15 6.06 7.03
CA ALA A 108 -0.87 6.20 7.72
C ALA A 108 0.28 6.48 6.73
N LEU A 109 0.30 5.77 5.59
CA LEU A 109 1.27 5.98 4.51
C LEU A 109 1.17 7.41 3.95
N ALA A 110 -0.03 7.87 3.62
CA ALA A 110 -0.23 9.22 3.11
C ALA A 110 0.20 10.28 4.13
N THR A 111 -0.06 10.04 5.42
CA THR A 111 0.37 10.90 6.53
C THR A 111 1.89 10.99 6.60
N ALA A 112 2.59 9.85 6.63
CA ALA A 112 4.06 9.83 6.66
C ALA A 112 4.70 10.50 5.42
N LEU A 113 4.14 10.26 4.24
CA LEU A 113 4.66 10.86 3.01
C LEU A 113 4.46 12.37 2.92
N VAL A 114 3.47 12.94 3.61
CA VAL A 114 3.25 14.40 3.65
C VAL A 114 4.05 15.07 4.77
N THR A 115 4.44 14.34 5.83
CA THR A 115 5.37 14.84 6.85
C THR A 115 6.83 14.82 6.42
N GLY A 116 7.13 14.17 5.29
CA GLY A 116 8.46 14.20 4.66
C GLY A 116 9.27 12.93 4.85
N ALA A 117 8.68 11.87 5.41
CA ALA A 117 9.33 10.56 5.52
C ALA A 117 9.68 10.00 4.14
N GLU A 118 10.81 9.28 4.06
CA GLU A 118 11.18 8.54 2.87
C GLU A 118 10.21 7.38 2.63
N LEU A 119 10.12 6.90 1.39
CA LEU A 119 9.08 5.92 1.01
C LEU A 119 9.12 4.65 1.87
N THR A 120 10.31 4.14 2.17
CA THR A 120 10.48 2.95 3.00
C THR A 120 10.02 3.18 4.44
N GLU A 121 10.44 4.30 5.05
CA GLU A 121 10.03 4.68 6.42
C GLU A 121 8.51 4.88 6.51
N ALA A 122 7.92 5.50 5.49
CA ALA A 122 6.48 5.68 5.40
C ALA A 122 5.72 4.35 5.30
N VAL A 123 6.28 3.35 4.63
CA VAL A 123 5.71 1.99 4.54
C VAL A 123 5.87 1.25 5.87
N GLU A 124 7.01 1.36 6.54
CA GLU A 124 7.21 0.78 7.88
C GLU A 124 6.20 1.35 8.90
N PHE A 125 6.03 2.67 8.90
CA PHE A 125 5.03 3.36 9.71
C PHE A 125 3.61 2.88 9.39
N ALA A 126 3.27 2.75 8.12
CA ALA A 126 1.96 2.27 7.68
C ALA A 126 1.72 0.79 8.04
N CYS A 127 2.72 -0.07 7.91
CA CYS A 127 2.66 -1.46 8.36
C CYS A 127 2.41 -1.56 9.87
N GLN A 128 3.07 -0.71 10.67
CA GLN A 128 2.83 -0.65 12.11
C GLN A 128 1.41 -0.19 12.45
N ALA A 129 0.93 0.89 11.84
CA ALA A 129 -0.43 1.38 12.05
C ALA A 129 -1.48 0.33 11.67
N ALA A 130 -1.31 -0.31 10.51
CA ALA A 130 -2.21 -1.36 10.05
C ALA A 130 -2.22 -2.57 10.99
N ALA A 131 -1.05 -3.06 11.41
CA ALA A 131 -0.96 -4.15 12.38
C ALA A 131 -1.65 -3.80 13.71
N MET A 132 -1.48 -2.57 14.21
CA MET A 132 -2.18 -2.14 15.43
C MET A 132 -3.70 -2.10 15.25
N SER A 133 -4.19 -1.64 14.10
CA SER A 133 -5.63 -1.63 13.82
C SER A 133 -6.24 -3.02 13.89
N THR A 134 -5.49 -4.06 13.50
CA THR A 134 -6.04 -5.42 13.50
C THR A 134 -6.23 -6.03 14.90
N THR A 135 -5.68 -5.40 15.94
CA THR A 135 -5.79 -5.87 17.34
C THR A 135 -7.11 -5.45 18.02
N LYS A 136 -7.90 -4.58 17.37
CA LYS A 136 -9.19 -4.07 17.85
C LYS A 136 -10.29 -4.42 16.84
N ARG A 137 -11.56 -4.48 17.26
CA ARG A 137 -12.69 -4.76 16.36
C ARG A 137 -13.18 -3.49 15.64
N GLY A 138 -13.68 -3.67 14.43
CA GLY A 138 -14.33 -2.63 13.64
C GLY A 138 -13.38 -1.85 12.73
N ALA A 139 -13.95 -1.05 11.83
CA ALA A 139 -13.19 -0.29 10.83
C ALA A 139 -12.60 0.99 11.41
N GLN A 140 -13.37 2.09 11.43
CA GLN A 140 -12.86 3.39 11.93
C GLN A 140 -12.52 3.35 13.43
N SER A 141 -13.25 2.55 14.22
CA SER A 141 -13.05 2.43 15.66
C SER A 141 -11.74 1.74 16.06
N SER A 142 -11.11 1.00 15.14
CA SER A 142 -9.84 0.31 15.40
C SER A 142 -8.61 1.14 15.03
N MET A 143 -8.79 2.24 14.30
CA MET A 143 -7.69 3.09 13.82
C MET A 143 -6.87 3.62 15.01
N PRO A 144 -5.54 3.42 15.02
CA PRO A 144 -4.68 3.95 16.07
C PRO A 144 -4.57 5.47 15.95
N ARG A 145 -4.43 6.15 17.08
CA ARG A 145 -4.00 7.54 17.14
C ARG A 145 -2.50 7.64 16.91
N ARG A 146 -2.03 8.83 16.51
CA ARG A 146 -0.61 9.08 16.21
C ARG A 146 0.32 8.76 17.39
N ASP A 147 -0.13 9.01 18.62
CA ASP A 147 0.61 8.76 19.87
C ASP A 147 0.67 7.27 20.25
N GLU A 148 -0.17 6.41 19.66
CA GLU A 148 -0.09 4.96 19.82
C GLU A 148 0.96 4.34 18.88
N ILE A 149 1.31 5.00 17.77
CA ILE A 149 2.26 4.48 16.77
C ILE A 149 3.70 4.83 17.19
N LEU A 150 4.50 3.80 17.46
CA LEU A 150 5.85 3.95 18.05
C LEU A 150 6.88 4.57 17.11
N LEU A 151 6.70 4.42 15.79
CA LEU A 151 7.60 4.99 14.79
C LEU A 151 7.40 6.51 14.64
N SER A 152 8.52 7.24 14.51
CA SER A 152 8.53 8.67 14.20
C SER A 152 8.49 8.91 12.69
N ILE A 153 7.76 9.95 12.27
CA ILE A 153 7.59 10.43 10.88
C ILE A 153 7.51 11.95 10.87
#